data_AF-D5H3H3-F1
#
_entry.id   AF-D5H3H3-F1
#
_cell.length_a   1.000
_cell.length_b   1.000
_cell.length_c   1.000
_cell.angle_alpha   90.00
_cell.angle_beta   90.00
_cell.angle_gamma   90.00
#
_symmetry.space_group_name_H-M   'P 1'
#
loop_
_entity.id
_entity.type
_entity.pdbx_description
1 polymer ?
#
loop_
_entity_poly.entity_id
_entity_poly.type
_entity_poly.pdbx_seq_one_letter_code
_entity_poly.pdbx_strand_id
1 'polypeptide(L)'
;DTFMFEGHDTTAMALSWTLYCLGLHPNFQKEVHDELDCIFQNEQGREVTKADLSQMKYLECVIKEALRLYPSVPFIGREVKNSFKVLNHTIAKGSLCFIFTYMLHRDPDSFPEPERFDPERFFPENCVGRHPYAYVPFSAGPRNCIGQKFA
;
A
#
# COMPACT_ATOMS: atom_id res chain seq x y z
N ASP A 1 -9.40 17.07 -15.08
CA ASP A 1 -8.14 16.34 -15.26
C ASP A 1 -7.54 15.74 -14.00
N THR A 2 -7.51 16.42 -12.85
CA THR A 2 -6.91 15.88 -11.61
C THR A 2 -7.39 14.47 -11.24
N PHE A 3 -8.70 14.20 -11.27
CA PHE A 3 -9.24 12.86 -10.96
C PHE A 3 -8.76 11.77 -11.93
N MET A 4 -8.71 12.07 -13.23
CA MET A 4 -8.27 11.10 -14.24
C MET A 4 -6.77 10.84 -14.12
N PHE A 5 -5.97 11.88 -13.90
CA PHE A 5 -4.53 11.75 -13.74
C PHE A 5 -4.16 10.98 -12.47
N GLU A 6 -4.66 11.41 -11.32
CA GLU A 6 -4.34 10.78 -10.03
C GLU A 6 -4.89 9.36 -9.95
N GLY A 7 -6.09 9.10 -10.48
CA GLY A 7 -6.70 7.77 -10.49
C GLY A 7 -6.07 6.81 -11.50
N HIS A 8 -5.50 7.31 -12.60
CA HIS A 8 -4.84 6.49 -13.61
C HIS A 8 -3.40 6.16 -13.24
N ASP A 9 -2.55 7.17 -13.04
CA ASP A 9 -1.10 6.96 -12.94
C ASP A 9 -0.72 6.21 -11.66
N THR A 10 -1.37 6.54 -10.53
CA THR A 10 -1.08 5.85 -9.27
C THR A 10 -1.51 4.39 -9.29
N THR A 11 -2.68 4.10 -9.86
CA THR A 11 -3.22 2.75 -10.03
C THR A 11 -2.39 1.94 -11.02
N ALA A 12 -2.03 2.52 -12.17
CA ALA A 12 -1.19 1.86 -13.17
C ALA A 12 0.17 1.47 -12.59
N MET A 13 0.77 2.33 -11.76
CA MET A 13 2.02 2.00 -11.06
C MET A 13 1.86 0.93 -10.00
N ALA A 14 0.79 0.98 -9.19
CA ALA A 14 0.50 -0.06 -8.21
C ALA A 14 0.32 -1.43 -8.88
N LEU A 15 -0.44 -1.49 -9.99
CA LEU A 15 -0.63 -2.71 -10.78
C LEU A 15 0.69 -3.20 -11.38
N SER A 16 1.48 -2.31 -11.96
CA SER A 16 2.77 -2.67 -12.58
C SER A 16 3.73 -3.30 -11.58
N TRP A 17 3.87 -2.71 -10.39
CA TRP A 17 4.72 -3.25 -9.33
C TRP A 17 4.17 -4.55 -8.74
N THR A 18 2.85 -4.66 -8.58
CA THR A 18 2.21 -5.89 -8.11
C THR A 18 2.50 -7.04 -9.08
N LEU A 19 2.28 -6.83 -10.37
CA LEU A 19 2.56 -7.83 -11.41
C LEU A 19 4.06 -8.15 -11.51
N TYR A 20 4.93 -7.15 -11.36
CA TYR A 20 6.38 -7.36 -11.33
C TYR A 20 6.79 -8.25 -10.15
N CYS A 21 6.28 -7.98 -8.94
CA CYS A 21 6.56 -8.81 -7.77
C CYS A 21 6.05 -10.24 -7.96
N LEU A 22 4.82 -10.41 -8.45
CA LEU A 22 4.30 -11.75 -8.76
C LEU A 22 5.16 -12.50 -9.77
N GLY A 23 5.63 -11.82 -10.83
CA GLY A 23 6.52 -12.42 -11.83
C GLY A 23 7.90 -12.82 -11.29
N LEU A 24 8.39 -12.17 -10.24
CA LEU A 24 9.62 -12.54 -9.55
C LEU A 24 9.43 -13.62 -8.48
N HIS A 25 8.20 -13.83 -8.00
CA HIS A 25 7.87 -14.73 -6.90
C HIS A 25 6.78 -15.75 -7.30
N PRO A 26 7.14 -16.80 -8.07
CA PRO A 26 6.19 -17.78 -8.59
C PRO A 26 5.38 -18.52 -7.52
N ASN A 27 5.92 -18.67 -6.32
CA ASN A 27 5.22 -19.26 -5.17
C ASN A 27 4.02 -18.41 -4.75
N PHE A 28 4.20 -17.09 -4.60
CA PHE A 28 3.10 -16.18 -4.25
C PHE A 28 2.13 -15.99 -5.41
N GLN A 29 2.64 -15.98 -6.65
CA GLN A 29 1.77 -16.03 -7.84
C GLN A 29 0.87 -17.26 -7.84
N LYS A 30 1.42 -18.43 -7.52
CA LYS A 30 0.64 -19.66 -7.42
C LYS A 30 -0.45 -19.55 -6.34
N GLU A 31 -0.14 -19.02 -5.17
CA GLU A 31 -1.12 -18.86 -4.09
C GLU A 31 -2.26 -17.90 -4.47
N VAL A 32 -1.95 -16.80 -5.19
CA VAL A 32 -2.98 -15.93 -5.77
C VAL A 32 -3.84 -16.70 -6.77
N HIS A 33 -3.24 -17.47 -7.68
CA HIS A 33 -4.01 -18.27 -8.64
C HIS A 33 -4.91 -19.30 -7.94
N ASP A 34 -4.41 -20.01 -6.94
CA ASP A 34 -5.20 -20.99 -6.18
C ASP A 34 -6.37 -20.31 -5.43
N GLU A 35 -6.16 -19.11 -4.86
CA GLU A 35 -7.22 -18.29 -4.27
C GLU A 35 -8.30 -17.94 -5.30
N LEU A 36 -7.89 -17.47 -6.48
CA LEU A 36 -8.81 -17.09 -7.55
C LEU A 36 -9.56 -18.32 -8.07
N ASP A 37 -8.90 -19.44 -8.32
CA ASP A 37 -9.56 -20.67 -8.78
C ASP A 37 -10.62 -21.16 -7.78
N CYS A 38 -10.36 -20.99 -6.47
CA CYS A 38 -11.33 -21.29 -5.41
C CYS A 38 -12.55 -20.34 -5.45
N ILE A 39 -12.33 -19.03 -5.58
CA ILE A 39 -13.41 -18.02 -5.63
C ILE A 39 -14.25 -18.16 -6.90
N PHE A 40 -13.59 -18.41 -8.03
CA PHE A 40 -14.24 -18.53 -9.33
C PHE A 40 -14.75 -19.94 -9.62
N GLN A 41 -14.42 -20.93 -8.79
CA GLN A 41 -14.83 -22.34 -8.95
C GLN A 41 -14.50 -22.90 -10.33
N ASN A 42 -13.44 -22.40 -10.96
CA ASN A 42 -13.06 -22.70 -12.35
C ASN A 42 -14.14 -22.35 -13.41
N GLU A 43 -15.12 -21.50 -13.08
CA GLU A 43 -16.11 -21.00 -14.04
C GLU A 43 -15.50 -19.96 -14.97
N GLN A 44 -15.45 -20.28 -16.26
CA GLN A 44 -14.91 -19.38 -17.28
C GLN A 44 -15.98 -18.37 -17.74
N GLY A 45 -15.57 -17.11 -17.91
CA GLY A 45 -16.39 -16.07 -18.53
C GLY A 45 -17.49 -15.47 -17.64
N ARG A 46 -17.54 -15.81 -16.34
CA ARG A 46 -18.42 -15.11 -15.39
C ARG A 46 -17.88 -13.72 -15.06
N GLU A 47 -18.78 -12.77 -14.84
CA GLU A 47 -18.40 -11.42 -14.39
C GLU A 47 -17.90 -11.44 -12.93
N VAL A 48 -16.95 -10.56 -12.62
CA VAL A 48 -16.45 -10.35 -11.26
C VAL A 48 -17.44 -9.51 -10.48
N THR A 49 -17.87 -9.99 -9.32
CA THR A 49 -18.80 -9.30 -8.42
C THR A 49 -18.07 -8.65 -7.25
N LYS A 50 -18.73 -7.72 -6.55
CA LYS A 50 -18.21 -7.15 -5.30
C LYS A 50 -18.01 -8.20 -4.19
N ALA A 51 -18.82 -9.26 -4.20
CA ALA A 51 -18.68 -10.35 -3.23
C ALA A 51 -17.39 -11.16 -3.48
N ASP A 52 -17.00 -11.33 -4.75
CA ASP A 52 -15.72 -11.98 -5.11
C ASP A 52 -14.55 -11.15 -4.60
N LEU A 53 -14.56 -9.83 -4.82
CA LEU A 53 -13.50 -8.93 -4.36
C LEU A 53 -13.29 -9.02 -2.84
N SER A 54 -14.36 -9.18 -2.05
CA SER A 54 -14.26 -9.31 -0.59
C SER A 54 -13.61 -10.63 -0.12
N GLN A 55 -13.47 -11.60 -1.03
CA GLN A 55 -12.85 -12.89 -0.76
C GLN A 55 -11.38 -12.95 -1.20
N MET A 56 -10.90 -12.00 -2.01
CA MET A 56 -9.52 -11.90 -2.53
C MET A 56 -8.52 -11.42 -1.46
N LYS A 57 -8.47 -12.12 -0.33
CA LYS A 57 -7.73 -11.70 0.87
C LYS A 57 -6.22 -11.80 0.69
N TYR A 58 -5.76 -12.85 0.04
CA TYR A 58 -4.36 -13.07 -0.22
C TYR A 58 -3.85 -12.13 -1.31
N LEU A 59 -4.61 -11.96 -2.40
CA LEU A 59 -4.32 -10.93 -3.40
C LEU A 59 -4.27 -9.53 -2.78
N GLU A 60 -5.15 -9.19 -1.83
CA GLU A 60 -5.07 -7.93 -1.09
C GLU A 60 -3.75 -7.80 -0.31
N CYS A 61 -3.27 -8.88 0.31
CA CYS A 61 -1.97 -8.90 1.00
C CYS A 61 -0.80 -8.67 0.02
N VAL A 62 -0.85 -9.29 -1.16
CA VAL A 62 0.14 -9.11 -2.24
C VAL A 62 0.17 -7.66 -2.72
N ILE A 63 -0.99 -7.06 -2.97
CA ILE A 63 -1.10 -5.65 -3.38
C ILE A 63 -0.55 -4.73 -2.29
N LYS A 64 -0.88 -4.99 -1.01
CA LYS A 64 -0.36 -4.21 0.11
C LYS A 64 1.16 -4.29 0.22
N GLU A 65 1.73 -5.47 0.05
CA GLU A 65 3.18 -5.66 0.10
C GLU A 65 3.89 -5.00 -1.10
N ALA A 66 3.28 -5.04 -2.29
CA ALA A 66 3.79 -4.30 -3.44
C ALA A 66 3.77 -2.79 -3.18
N LEU A 67 2.69 -2.24 -2.61
CA LEU A 67 2.59 -0.82 -2.22
C LEU A 67 3.51 -0.45 -1.04
N ARG A 68 3.87 -1.42 -0.18
CA ARG A 68 4.85 -1.22 0.89
C ARG A 68 6.23 -0.97 0.29
N LEU A 69 6.69 -1.89 -0.57
CA LEU A 69 8.00 -1.78 -1.21
C LEU A 69 8.05 -0.70 -2.29
N TYR A 70 6.99 -0.55 -3.08
CA TYR A 70 6.96 0.31 -4.26
C TYR A 70 5.72 1.22 -4.24
N PRO A 71 5.62 2.15 -3.26
CA PRO A 71 4.50 3.08 -3.19
C PRO A 71 4.50 3.97 -4.44
N SER A 72 3.34 4.09 -5.11
CA SER A 72 3.19 4.97 -6.29
C SER A 72 3.55 6.42 -5.98
N VAL A 73 3.35 6.87 -4.74
CA VAL A 73 3.77 8.17 -4.24
C VAL A 73 4.78 7.96 -3.09
N PRO A 74 6.09 8.14 -3.32
CA PRO A 74 7.13 7.75 -2.35
C PRO A 74 7.32 8.73 -1.19
N PHE A 75 6.82 9.96 -1.30
CA PHE A 75 6.87 10.96 -0.23
C PHE A 75 5.70 11.94 -0.29
N ILE A 76 5.37 12.53 0.85
CA ILE A 76 4.41 13.63 0.96
C ILE A 76 5.08 14.84 1.63
N GLY A 77 4.85 16.03 1.08
CA GLY A 77 5.44 17.29 1.55
C GLY A 77 4.40 18.30 2.04
N ARG A 78 4.73 19.09 3.06
CA ARG A 78 3.93 20.22 3.54
C ARG A 78 4.82 21.40 3.91
N GLU A 79 4.36 22.60 3.57
CA GLU A 79 4.96 23.84 4.07
C GLU A 79 4.33 24.22 5.42
N VAL A 80 5.18 24.48 6.40
CA VAL A 80 4.78 24.82 7.76
C VAL A 80 4.30 26.25 7.83
N LYS A 81 2.99 26.46 8.04
CA LYS A 81 2.41 27.81 8.09
C LYS A 81 2.59 28.53 9.44
N ASN A 82 2.69 27.77 10.52
CA ASN A 82 2.95 28.27 11.87
C ASN A 82 3.98 27.37 12.55
N SER A 83 4.95 27.97 13.25
CA SER A 83 5.96 27.19 13.97
C SER A 83 5.28 26.27 15.00
N PHE A 84 5.75 25.03 15.10
CA PHE A 84 5.19 24.04 16.03
C PHE A 84 6.29 23.15 16.61
N LYS A 85 5.99 22.48 17.72
CA LYS A 85 6.92 21.55 18.36
C LYS A 85 6.63 20.12 17.91
N VAL A 86 7.70 19.37 17.62
CA VAL A 86 7.69 17.92 17.39
C VAL A 86 8.79 17.33 18.25
N LEU A 87 8.43 16.43 19.16
CA LEU A 87 9.34 15.92 20.18
C LEU A 87 10.03 17.09 20.90
N ASN A 88 11.36 17.13 20.90
CA ASN A 88 12.16 18.18 21.54
C ASN A 88 12.57 19.30 20.56
N HIS A 89 12.03 19.32 19.35
CA HIS A 89 12.40 20.27 18.29
C HIS A 89 11.28 21.26 17.98
N THR A 90 11.66 22.49 17.64
CA THR A 90 10.74 23.49 17.09
C THR A 90 10.96 23.55 15.58
N ILE A 91 9.93 23.26 14.81
CA ILE A 91 9.94 23.44 13.36
C ILE A 91 9.45 24.86 13.06
N ALA A 92 10.28 25.64 12.37
CA ALA A 92 9.98 27.04 12.08
C ALA A 92 8.93 27.19 10.95
N LYS A 93 8.12 28.24 11.03
CA LYS A 93 7.29 28.72 9.91
C LYS A 93 8.14 28.87 8.64
N GLY A 94 7.59 28.42 7.51
CA GLY A 94 8.25 28.43 6.20
C GLY A 94 9.08 27.17 5.92
N SER A 95 9.28 26.28 6.90
CA SER A 95 9.97 25.01 6.67
C SER A 95 9.16 24.09 5.76
N LEU A 96 9.84 23.28 4.94
CA LEU A 96 9.23 22.16 4.23
C LEU A 96 9.45 20.88 5.04
N CYS A 97 8.35 20.23 5.42
CA CYS A 97 8.38 18.93 6.09
C CYS A 97 8.00 17.84 5.10
N PHE A 98 8.80 16.79 5.04
CA PHE A 98 8.56 15.63 4.20
C PHE A 98 8.40 14.38 5.07
N ILE A 99 7.43 13.54 4.70
CA ILE A 99 7.34 12.15 5.16
C ILE A 99 7.68 11.29 3.95
N PHE A 100 8.77 10.55 4.04
CA PHE A 100 9.20 9.62 2.99
C PHE A 100 8.55 8.26 3.23
N THR A 101 7.35 8.07 2.68
CA THR A 101 6.59 6.81 2.72
C THR A 101 7.45 5.61 2.32
N TYR A 102 8.29 5.76 1.29
CA TYR A 102 9.21 4.72 0.83
C TYR A 102 10.17 4.23 1.94
N MET A 103 10.70 5.15 2.76
CA MET A 103 11.60 4.82 3.88
C MET A 103 10.83 4.33 5.10
N LEU A 104 9.69 4.97 5.42
CA LEU A 104 8.80 4.58 6.51
C LEU A 104 8.34 3.12 6.37
N HIS A 105 7.98 2.71 5.17
CA HIS A 105 7.57 1.35 4.85
C HIS A 105 8.71 0.32 4.87
N ARG A 106 9.96 0.77 5.04
CA ARG A 106 11.18 -0.04 5.16
C ARG A 106 11.84 0.07 6.52
N ASP A 107 11.18 0.69 7.50
CA ASP A 107 11.67 0.74 8.86
C ASP A 107 11.69 -0.68 9.45
N PRO A 108 12.87 -1.26 9.78
CA PRO A 108 12.98 -2.62 10.27
C PRO A 108 12.29 -2.83 11.63
N ASP A 109 12.07 -1.76 12.40
CA ASP A 109 11.34 -1.84 13.66
C ASP A 109 9.85 -2.13 13.43
N SER A 110 9.31 -1.69 12.28
CA SER A 110 7.93 -1.96 11.85
C SER A 110 7.82 -3.15 10.90
N PHE A 111 8.84 -3.38 10.08
CA PHE A 111 8.90 -4.40 9.04
C PHE A 111 10.25 -5.14 9.06
N PRO A 112 10.41 -6.18 9.90
CA PRO A 112 11.59 -7.06 9.87
C PRO A 112 11.96 -7.58 8.46
N GLU A 113 13.24 -7.64 8.11
CA GLU A 113 13.66 -7.95 6.73
C GLU A 113 12.96 -7.04 5.68
N PRO A 114 13.09 -5.71 5.80
CA PRO A 114 12.21 -4.75 5.11
C PRO A 114 12.30 -4.77 3.58
N GLU A 115 13.38 -5.32 3.01
CA GLU A 115 13.55 -5.43 1.56
C GLU A 115 12.98 -6.75 0.99
N ARG A 116 12.63 -7.71 1.85
CA ARG A 116 12.00 -8.97 1.42
C ARG A 116 10.55 -8.70 1.02
N PHE A 117 10.15 -9.18 -0.15
CA PHE A 117 8.75 -9.25 -0.54
C PHE A 117 8.08 -10.42 0.19
N ASP A 118 7.19 -10.11 1.12
CA ASP A 118 6.49 -11.09 1.95
C ASP A 118 5.04 -10.64 2.19
N PRO A 119 4.07 -11.13 1.39
CA PRO A 119 2.66 -10.78 1.53
C PRO A 119 2.06 -11.16 2.90
N GLU A 120 2.53 -12.24 3.52
CA GLU A 120 1.98 -12.79 4.77
C GLU A 120 2.13 -11.84 5.95
N ARG A 121 3.04 -10.85 5.85
CA ARG A 121 3.14 -9.71 6.77
C ARG A 121 1.83 -8.97 6.97
N PHE A 122 0.93 -9.03 6.00
CA PHE A 122 -0.38 -8.37 6.05
C PHE A 122 -1.52 -9.28 6.51
N PHE A 123 -1.23 -10.51 6.94
CA PHE A 123 -2.20 -11.30 7.68
C PHE A 123 -2.62 -10.58 8.97
N PRO A 124 -3.91 -10.69 9.36
CA PRO A 124 -4.44 -9.97 10.53
C PRO A 124 -3.59 -10.14 11.79
N GLU A 125 -3.15 -11.36 12.08
CA GLU A 125 -2.30 -11.75 13.19
C GLU A 125 -0.91 -11.08 13.15
N ASN A 126 -0.33 -10.92 11.96
CA ASN A 126 0.98 -10.30 11.74
C ASN A 126 0.92 -8.75 11.74
N CYS A 127 -0.29 -8.19 11.72
CA CYS A 127 -0.53 -6.76 11.86
C CYS A 127 -0.75 -6.32 13.32
N VAL A 128 -0.96 -7.24 14.25
CA VAL A 128 -1.22 -6.93 15.66
C VAL A 128 -0.03 -6.18 16.25
N GLY A 129 -0.30 -5.05 16.91
CA GLY A 129 0.73 -4.23 17.54
C GLY A 129 1.50 -3.31 16.58
N ARG A 130 1.30 -3.40 15.26
CA ARG A 130 1.89 -2.47 14.30
C ARG A 130 1.33 -1.07 14.50
N HIS A 131 2.20 -0.06 14.54
CA HIS A 131 1.76 1.32 14.70
C HIS A 131 0.84 1.73 13.54
N PRO A 132 -0.30 2.41 13.80
CA PRO A 132 -1.27 2.76 12.75
C PRO A 132 -0.71 3.60 11.60
N TYR A 133 0.39 4.33 11.85
CA TYR A 133 1.08 5.14 10.85
C TYR A 133 2.33 4.48 10.24
N ALA A 134 2.61 3.21 10.54
CA ALA A 134 3.74 2.50 9.93
C ALA A 134 3.48 2.11 8.46
N TYR A 135 2.20 1.98 8.07
CA TYR A 135 1.79 1.65 6.71
C TYR A 135 0.74 2.67 6.22
N VAL A 136 1.16 3.62 5.39
CA VAL A 136 0.35 4.74 4.89
C VAL A 136 0.53 4.97 3.38
N PRO A 137 0.35 3.95 2.53
CA PRO A 137 0.48 4.10 1.07
C PRO A 137 -0.49 5.12 0.47
N PHE A 138 -1.61 5.35 1.16
CA PHE A 138 -2.66 6.31 0.79
C PHE A 138 -2.65 7.55 1.70
N SER A 139 -1.54 7.83 2.40
CA SER A 139 -1.43 8.86 3.44
C SER A 139 -2.42 8.61 4.60
N ALA A 140 -2.45 9.52 5.58
CA ALA A 140 -3.33 9.44 6.73
C ALA A 140 -3.80 10.84 7.18
N GLY A 141 -4.81 10.86 8.06
CA GLY A 141 -5.38 12.09 8.60
C GLY A 141 -6.27 12.84 7.60
N PRO A 142 -6.46 14.17 7.76
CA PRO A 142 -7.49 14.94 7.02
C PRO A 142 -7.21 15.12 5.52
N ARG A 143 -6.03 14.67 5.04
CA ARG A 143 -5.59 14.75 3.65
C ARG A 143 -5.16 13.36 3.14
N ASN A 144 -5.79 12.30 3.64
CA ASN A 144 -5.62 10.96 3.09
C ASN A 144 -6.29 10.85 1.71
N CYS A 145 -5.89 9.85 0.94
CA CYS A 145 -6.44 9.61 -0.39
C CYS A 145 -7.92 9.21 -0.29
N ILE A 146 -8.78 9.95 -0.99
CA ILE A 146 -10.22 9.62 -1.10
C ILE A 146 -10.48 8.47 -2.10
N GLY A 147 -9.49 8.16 -2.96
CA GLY A 147 -9.56 7.14 -3.99
C GLY A 147 -9.16 5.73 -3.53
N GLN A 148 -8.79 5.55 -2.26
CA GLN A 148 -8.27 4.27 -1.75
C GLN A 148 -9.21 3.06 -1.97
N LYS A 149 -10.53 3.27 -2.02
CA LYS A 149 -11.49 2.18 -2.27
C LYS A 149 -11.67 1.85 -3.75
N PHE A 150 -11.30 2.79 -4.63
CA PHE A 150 -11.40 2.63 -6.07
C PHE A 150 -10.12 2.00 -6.64
N ALA A 151 -8.97 2.49 -6.18
CA ALA A 151 -7.66 1.88 -6.41
C ALA A 151 -7.59 0.50 -5.75
#